data_AF-A0A095V9X3-F1
#
_entry.id   AF-A0A095V9X3-F1
#
_cell.length_a   1.000
_cell.length_b   1.000
_cell.length_c   1.000
_cell.angle_alpha   90.00
_cell.angle_beta   90.00
_cell.angle_gamma   90.00
#
_symmetry.space_group_name_H-M   'P 1'
#
loop_
_entity.id
_entity.type
_entity.pdbx_description
1 polymer ?
#
loop_
_entity_poly.entity_id
_entity_poly.type
_entity_poly.pdbx_seq_one_letter_code
_entity_poly.pdbx_strand_id
1 'polypeptide(L)' 'MIRKPVNPDQLNLLQQVFDQACAEHRIDKTSPDAEALALILVNSLQKGSDDKEKLAALAEALAKSR' A
#
# COMPACT_ATOMS: atom_id res chain seq x y z
N MET A 1 -5.04 20.65 0.18
CA MET A 1 -5.31 19.41 0.95
C MET A 1 -4.16 19.20 1.91
N ILE A 2 -4.40 19.17 3.22
CA ILE A 2 -3.35 18.91 4.22
C ILE A 2 -3.18 17.39 4.30
N ARG A 3 -2.04 16.86 3.84
CA ARG A 3 -1.71 15.44 3.98
C ARG A 3 -1.48 15.14 5.45
N LYS A 4 -2.14 14.13 6.01
CA LYS A 4 -1.86 13.70 7.38
C LYS A 4 -0.44 13.10 7.42
N PRO A 5 0.39 13.47 8.40
CA PRO A 5 1.71 12.84 8.56
C PRO A 5 1.52 11.35 8.81
N VAL A 6 2.38 10.54 8.19
CA VAL A 6 2.43 9.08 8.40
C VAL A 6 3.23 8.85 9.67
N ASN A 7 2.63 8.23 10.67
CA ASN A 7 3.33 7.86 11.89
C ASN A 7 4.09 6.52 11.69
N PRO A 8 5.02 6.15 12.59
CA PRO A 8 5.82 4.93 12.43
C PRO A 8 4.99 3.65 12.34
N ASP A 9 3.89 3.56 13.10
CA ASP A 9 2.99 2.40 13.07
C ASP A 9 2.28 2.24 11.72
N GLN A 10 1.86 3.36 11.14
CA GLN A 10 1.26 3.42 9.80
C GLN A 10 2.29 3.09 8.71
N LEU A 11 3.55 3.47 8.89
CA LEU A 11 4.62 3.09 7.97
C LEU A 11 4.87 1.58 8.00
N ASN A 12 4.94 0.99 9.20
CA ASN A 12 5.04 -0.46 9.38
C ASN A 12 3.84 -1.19 8.75
N LEU A 13 2.64 -0.65 8.93
CA LEU A 13 1.43 -1.20 8.33
C LEU A 13 1.49 -1.19 6.81
N LEU A 14 1.88 -0.05 6.21
CA LEU A 14 2.04 0.09 4.76
C LEU A 14 3.07 -0.91 4.23
N GLN A 15 4.20 -1.06 4.92
CA GLN A 15 5.25 -1.99 4.52
C GLN A 15 4.78 -3.45 4.58
N GLN A 16 4.06 -3.85 5.64
CA GLN A 16 3.49 -5.20 5.72
C GLN A 16 2.51 -5.51 4.59
N VAL A 17 1.58 -4.59 4.32
CA VAL A 17 0.57 -4.75 3.25
C VAL A 17 1.24 -4.79 1.88
N PHE A 18 2.20 -3.91 1.64
CA PHE A 18 2.97 -3.86 0.40
C PHE A 18 3.78 -5.14 0.18
N ASP A 19 4.54 -5.56 1.20
CA ASP A 19 5.38 -6.75 1.12
C ASP A 19 4.56 -8.01 0.88
N GLN A 20 3.40 -8.13 1.53
CA GLN A 20 2.48 -9.25 1.33
C GLN A 20 1.92 -9.26 -0.10
N ALA A 21 1.41 -8.12 -0.59
CA ALA A 21 0.88 -8.03 -1.94
C ALA A 21 1.96 -8.33 -3.00
N CYS A 22 3.18 -7.83 -2.82
CA CYS A 22 4.29 -8.16 -3.72
C CYS A 22 4.64 -9.65 -3.70
N ALA A 23 4.65 -10.28 -2.52
CA ALA A 23 4.95 -11.70 -2.39
C ALA A 23 3.85 -12.59 -3.02
N GLU A 24 2.58 -12.28 -2.76
CA GLU A 24 1.44 -13.04 -3.27
C GLU A 24 1.32 -12.95 -4.79
N HIS A 25 1.55 -11.77 -5.35
CA HIS A 25 1.42 -11.51 -6.79
C HIS A 25 2.72 -11.62 -7.56
N ARG A 26 3.82 -12.02 -6.90
CA ARG A 26 5.18 -12.10 -7.47
C ARG A 26 5.60 -10.79 -8.17
N ILE A 27 5.19 -9.66 -7.61
CA ILE A 27 5.59 -8.34 -8.09
C ILE A 27 7.01 -8.07 -7.59
N ASP A 28 7.92 -7.74 -8.51
CA ASP A 28 9.25 -7.28 -8.13
C ASP A 28 9.15 -5.93 -7.42
N LYS A 29 9.68 -5.84 -6.19
CA LYS A 29 9.64 -4.60 -5.38
C LYS A 29 10.33 -3.42 -6.06
N THR A 30 11.21 -3.67 -7.03
CA THR A 30 11.92 -2.67 -7.83
C THR A 30 11.20 -2.31 -9.13
N SER A 31 10.10 -3.00 -9.45
CA SER A 31 9.32 -2.70 -10.65
C SER A 31 8.54 -1.39 -10.53
N PRO A 32 8.21 -0.75 -11.67
CA PRO A 32 7.28 0.38 -11.71
C PRO A 32 5.91 0.05 -11.08
N ASP A 33 5.56 -1.24 -11.05
CA ASP A 33 4.27 -1.74 -10.58
C ASP A 33 4.21 -1.69 -9.06
N ALA A 34 5.29 -2.12 -8.42
CA ALA A 34 5.51 -1.96 -6.99
C ALA A 34 5.52 -0.48 -6.58
N GLU A 35 6.19 0.39 -7.34
CA GLU A 35 6.22 1.82 -7.04
C GLU A 35 4.81 2.45 -7.10
N ALA A 36 4.02 2.11 -8.13
CA ALA A 36 2.64 2.56 -8.25
C ALA A 36 1.77 2.07 -7.08
N LEU A 37 1.91 0.80 -6.69
CA LEU A 37 1.20 0.22 -5.55
C LEU A 37 1.52 0.98 -4.24
N ALA A 38 2.80 1.20 -3.96
CA ALA A 38 3.25 1.91 -2.76
C ALA A 38 2.70 3.35 -2.70
N LEU A 39 2.73 4.06 -3.83
CA LEU A 39 2.17 5.42 -3.94
C LEU A 39 0.67 5.45 -3.65
N ILE A 40 -0.09 4.48 -4.16
CA ILE A 40 -1.54 4.45 -3.93
C ILE A 40 -1.85 4.13 -2.46
N LEU A 41 -1.13 3.18 -1.85
CA LEU A 41 -1.29 2.83 -0.44
C LEU A 41 -1.00 4.01 0.49
N VAL A 42 0.12 4.72 0.27
CA VAL A 42 0.47 5.93 1.04
C VAL A 42 -0.60 7.01 0.88
N ASN A 43 -1.07 7.26 -0.34
CA ASN A 43 -2.12 8.25 -0.57
C ASN A 43 -3.45 7.87 0.09
N SER A 44 -3.82 6.58 0.10
CA SER A 44 -5.01 6.09 0.78
C SER A 44 -4.92 6.34 2.30
N LEU A 45 -3.78 6.02 2.89
CA LEU A 45 -3.54 6.21 4.32
C LEU A 45 -3.53 7.69 4.72
N GLN A 46 -2.87 8.55 3.94
CA GLN A 46 -2.85 10.00 4.18
C GLN A 46 -4.23 10.66 4.04
N LYS A 47 -5.16 10.04 3.31
CA LYS A 47 -6.57 10.47 3.19
C LYS A 47 -7.44 10.00 4.35
N GLY A 48 -6.91 9.18 5.27
CA GLY A 48 -7.61 8.74 6.48
C GLY A 48 -8.11 7.29 6.45
N SER A 49 -7.66 6.47 5.50
CA SER A 49 -7.79 5.01 5.61
C SER A 49 -6.61 4.44 6.40
N ASP A 50 -6.69 4.49 7.71
CA ASP A 50 -5.73 3.84 8.64
C ASP A 50 -6.06 2.36 8.92
N ASP A 51 -7.10 1.85 8.26
CA ASP A 51 -7.56 0.48 8.40
C ASP A 51 -6.70 -0.49 7.58
N LYS A 52 -6.06 -1.44 8.27
CA LYS A 52 -5.22 -2.49 7.68
C LYS A 52 -5.97 -3.31 6.63
N GLU A 53 -7.22 -3.67 6.92
CA GLU A 53 -8.02 -4.54 6.04
C GLU A 53 -8.36 -3.81 4.74
N LYS A 54 -8.66 -2.50 4.83
CA LYS A 54 -8.91 -1.67 3.64
C LYS A 54 -7.66 -1.51 2.78
N LEU A 55 -6.50 -1.31 3.40
CA LEU A 55 -5.24 -1.21 2.67
C LEU A 55 -4.86 -2.53 2.01
N ALA A 56 -5.07 -3.65 2.69
CA ALA A 56 -4.84 -5.00 2.14
C ALA A 56 -5.77 -5.30 0.97
N ALA A 57 -7.08 -5.06 1.12
CA ALA A 57 -8.05 -5.25 0.04
C ALA A 57 -7.73 -4.36 -1.18
N LEU A 58 -7.26 -3.14 -0.93
CA LEU A 58 -6.86 -2.22 -1.98
C LEU A 58 -5.57 -2.68 -2.69
N ALA A 59 -4.60 -3.20 -1.94
CA ALA A 59 -3.38 -3.77 -2.52
C ALA A 59 -3.69 -4.99 -3.38
N GLU A 60 -4.53 -5.90 -2.90
CA GLU A 60 -5.00 -7.06 -3.66
C GLU A 60 -5.74 -6.66 -4.94
N ALA A 61 -6.66 -5.69 -4.85
CA ALA A 61 -7.41 -5.24 -6.01
C ALA A 61 -6.49 -4.66 -7.10
N LEU A 62 -5.51 -3.85 -6.70
CA LEU A 62 -4.52 -3.27 -7.61
C LEU A 62 -3.61 -4.32 -8.22
N ALA A 63 -3.22 -5.34 -7.44
CA ALA A 63 -2.37 -6.41 -7.89
C ALA A 63 -3.10 -7.45 -8.77
N LYS A 64 -4.42 -7.61 -8.62
CA LYS A 64 -5.28 -8.46 -9.48
C LYS A 64 -5.67 -7.80 -10.80
N SER A 65 -5.78 -6.46 -10.84
CA SER A 65 -6.12 -5.72 -12.05
C SER A 65 -4.93 -5.51 -13.02
N ARG A 66 -3.81 -6.19 -12.79
CA ARG A 66 -2.63 -6.17 -13.67
C ARG A 66 -2.44 -7.49 -14.42
#